data_AF-B4JG02-F1
#
_entry.id   AF-B4JG02-F1
#
_cell.length_a   1.000
_cell.length_b   1.000
_cell.length_c   1.000
_cell.angle_alpha   90.00
_cell.angle_beta   90.00
_cell.angle_gamma   90.00
#
_symmetry.space_group_name_H-M   'P 1'
#
loop_
_entity.id
_entity.type
_entity.pdbx_description
1 polymer ?
#
loop_
_entity_poly.entity_id
_entity_poly.type
_entity_poly.pdbx_seq_one_letter_code
_entity_poly.pdbx_strand_id
1 'polypeptide(L)'
;MSKHPTVILLLLIAAVAKFVTAVQDLPDNFLKCKRDANFDKCLVDAVNHAIQVLRAGNKEFGIPPLEPLSVKKLVIDAGNAPINLRQALKNVKVHDMISTSKIQRYRTDLDKHLIICDSKTDRIEMIGDYEMSGRILLLPITGHGKANITLINTKIEHRLIGEPFEKDGVKYMRLKEYRVALDPKRVYMHFENLFNDKTLSEGMNRFLNENWETVFSELKVGYAKSFGLVFRELSNKLFEKVPFDNIFLS
;
A
#
# COMPACT_ATOMS: atom_id res chain seq x y z
N MET A 1 -74.27 -15.97 10.99
CA MET A 1 -73.80 -14.60 11.29
C MET A 1 -72.33 -14.68 11.72
N SER A 2 -71.41 -14.67 10.76
CA SER A 2 -69.96 -14.75 11.02
C SER A 2 -69.35 -13.37 10.78
N LYS A 3 -68.74 -12.80 11.83
CA LYS A 3 -67.97 -11.56 11.79
C LYS A 3 -66.48 -11.92 11.65
N HIS A 4 -65.78 -11.06 10.92
CA HIS A 4 -64.31 -10.86 10.85
C HIS A 4 -63.55 -11.50 9.69
N PRO A 5 -63.30 -10.72 8.62
CA PRO A 5 -62.05 -10.82 7.87
C PRO A 5 -61.38 -9.45 7.60
N THR A 6 -61.56 -8.45 8.48
CA THR A 6 -61.03 -7.08 8.22
C THR A 6 -59.80 -6.72 9.06
N VAL A 7 -59.40 -7.54 10.05
CA VAL A 7 -58.30 -7.20 10.97
C VAL A 7 -56.93 -7.69 10.48
N ILE A 8 -56.87 -8.61 9.50
CA ILE A 8 -55.59 -9.18 9.04
C ILE A 8 -54.89 -8.28 7.99
N LEU A 9 -55.60 -7.36 7.35
CA LEU A 9 -55.03 -6.54 6.27
C LEU A 9 -54.22 -5.32 6.74
N LEU A 10 -54.29 -4.95 8.03
CA LEU A 10 -53.59 -3.78 8.58
C LEU A 10 -52.19 -4.07 9.16
N LEU A 11 -51.80 -5.34 9.30
CA LEU A 11 -50.49 -5.72 9.85
C LEU A 11 -49.38 -5.93 8.79
N LEU A 12 -49.71 -5.87 7.50
CA LEU A 12 -48.75 -6.10 6.41
C LEU A 12 -48.14 -4.83 5.80
N ILE A 13 -48.57 -3.63 6.24
CA ILE A 13 -48.07 -2.35 5.69
C ILE A 13 -46.92 -1.75 6.52
N ALA A 14 -46.63 -2.28 7.72
CA ALA A 14 -45.71 -1.67 8.67
C ALA A 14 -44.40 -2.46 8.89
N ALA A 15 -43.72 -2.93 7.83
CA ALA A 15 -42.35 -3.43 7.97
C ALA A 15 -41.55 -3.46 6.65
N VAL A 16 -41.66 -2.43 5.80
CA VAL A 16 -40.53 -2.10 4.91
C VAL A 16 -39.72 -1.01 5.59
N ALA A 17 -39.22 -1.31 6.79
CA ALA A 17 -38.06 -0.60 7.29
C ALA A 17 -36.93 -0.98 6.33
N LYS A 18 -36.63 -0.09 5.37
CA LYS A 18 -35.37 -0.15 4.67
C LYS A 18 -34.32 -0.23 5.77
N PHE A 19 -33.65 -1.37 5.90
CA PHE A 19 -32.41 -1.45 6.66
C PHE A 19 -31.46 -0.49 5.96
N VAL A 20 -31.46 0.77 6.39
CA VAL A 20 -30.38 1.70 6.07
C VAL A 20 -29.19 1.11 6.79
N THR A 21 -28.37 0.38 6.05
CA THR A 21 -27.07 -0.04 6.54
C THR A 21 -26.36 1.23 6.97
N ALA A 22 -26.04 1.33 8.26
CA ALA A 22 -25.30 2.46 8.80
C ALA A 22 -24.02 2.59 7.97
N VAL A 23 -23.87 3.75 7.34
CA VAL A 23 -22.76 3.99 6.44
C VAL A 23 -21.51 4.18 7.30
N GLN A 24 -20.44 3.46 6.99
CA GLN A 24 -19.22 3.52 7.78
C GLN A 24 -18.54 4.89 7.59
N ASP A 25 -18.21 5.56 8.69
CA ASP A 25 -17.45 6.81 8.71
C ASP A 25 -15.99 6.53 9.11
N LEU A 26 -15.09 7.50 8.90
CA LEU A 26 -13.73 7.45 9.43
C LEU A 26 -13.75 7.33 10.97
N PRO A 27 -12.73 6.69 11.58
CA PRO A 27 -12.58 6.70 13.03
C PRO A 27 -12.60 8.12 13.61
N ASP A 28 -13.21 8.30 14.77
CA ASP A 28 -13.36 9.62 15.41
C ASP A 28 -12.05 10.36 15.68
N ASN A 29 -10.95 9.61 15.82
CA ASN A 29 -9.61 10.18 16.01
C ASN A 29 -8.92 10.57 14.69
N PHE A 30 -9.54 10.37 13.53
CA PHE A 30 -8.99 10.83 12.25
C PHE A 30 -9.28 12.32 12.08
N LEU A 31 -8.23 13.07 11.75
CA LEU A 31 -8.39 14.47 11.38
C LEU A 31 -9.01 14.54 9.98
N LYS A 32 -10.08 15.32 9.84
CA LYS A 32 -10.72 15.61 8.55
C LYS A 32 -10.31 17.01 8.07
N CYS A 33 -10.15 17.16 6.76
CA CYS A 33 -9.71 18.41 6.15
C CYS A 33 -10.82 19.09 5.36
N LYS A 34 -10.94 20.40 5.54
CA LYS A 34 -11.87 21.25 4.79
C LYS A 34 -11.36 21.48 3.37
N ARG A 35 -12.23 21.32 2.37
CA ARG A 35 -11.93 21.55 0.94
C ARG A 35 -11.81 23.04 0.63
N ASP A 36 -10.80 23.69 1.19
CA ASP A 36 -10.47 25.11 0.98
C ASP A 36 -9.02 25.29 0.49
N ALA A 37 -8.54 26.54 0.45
CA ALA A 37 -7.19 26.86 -0.02
C ALA A 37 -6.05 26.19 0.78
N ASN A 38 -6.31 25.70 2.00
CA ASN A 38 -5.33 25.02 2.86
C ASN A 38 -5.48 23.49 2.84
N PHE A 39 -6.35 22.94 1.99
CA PHE A 39 -6.69 21.52 1.98
C PHE A 39 -5.46 20.60 1.93
N ASP A 40 -4.55 20.81 0.97
CA ASP A 40 -3.33 20.01 0.82
C ASP A 40 -2.43 20.08 2.06
N LYS A 41 -2.33 21.25 2.71
CA LYS A 41 -1.54 21.41 3.93
C LYS A 41 -2.17 20.65 5.09
N CYS A 42 -3.50 20.73 5.23
CA CYS A 42 -4.21 19.95 6.23
C CYS A 42 -4.02 18.44 6.03
N LEU A 43 -4.06 17.96 4.77
CA LEU A 43 -3.87 16.55 4.45
C LEU A 43 -2.51 16.01 4.89
N VAL A 44 -1.46 16.83 4.86
CA VAL A 44 -0.14 16.45 5.39
C VAL A 44 -0.25 16.04 6.86
N ASP A 45 -0.89 16.85 7.69
CA ASP A 45 -1.01 16.58 9.13
C ASP A 45 -2.00 15.43 9.39
N ALA A 46 -3.15 15.45 8.71
CA ALA A 46 -4.20 14.45 8.87
C ALA A 46 -3.73 13.04 8.50
N VAL A 47 -3.03 12.89 7.37
CA VAL A 47 -2.59 11.56 6.92
C VAL A 47 -1.39 11.07 7.73
N ASN A 48 -0.47 11.95 8.13
CA ASN A 48 0.60 11.55 9.06
C ASN A 48 0.02 11.02 10.38
N HIS A 49 -1.02 11.66 10.92
CA HIS A 49 -1.72 11.18 12.10
C HIS A 49 -2.41 9.82 11.85
N ALA A 50 -3.21 9.73 10.78
CA ALA A 50 -3.96 8.52 10.46
C ALA A 50 -3.06 7.30 10.24
N ILE A 51 -1.92 7.47 9.56
CA ILE A 51 -0.94 6.39 9.33
C ILE A 51 -0.39 5.85 10.67
N GLN A 52 -0.13 6.71 11.66
CA GLN A 52 0.32 6.27 12.97
C GLN A 52 -0.77 5.55 13.77
N VAL A 53 -2.02 6.05 13.70
CA VAL A 53 -3.18 5.36 14.31
C VAL A 53 -3.37 3.97 13.72
N LEU A 54 -3.17 3.83 12.40
CA LEU A 54 -3.32 2.57 11.68
C LEU A 54 -2.09 1.64 11.78
N ARG A 55 -1.01 2.05 12.46
CA ARG A 55 0.25 1.27 12.51
C ARG A 55 0.05 -0.16 12.99
N ALA A 56 -0.74 -0.35 14.06
CA ALA A 56 -1.07 -1.66 14.62
C ALA A 56 -2.19 -2.39 13.85
N GLY A 57 -2.72 -1.78 12.78
CA GLY A 57 -3.88 -2.25 12.04
C GLY A 57 -5.20 -1.72 12.58
N ASN A 58 -6.27 -1.99 11.86
CA ASN A 58 -7.64 -1.64 12.25
C ASN A 58 -8.60 -2.74 11.77
N LYS A 59 -9.19 -3.48 12.71
CA LYS A 59 -10.09 -4.60 12.40
C LYS A 59 -11.39 -4.18 11.71
N GLU A 60 -11.92 -3.01 12.05
CA GLU A 60 -13.17 -2.48 11.51
C GLU A 60 -13.06 -2.23 10.00
N PHE A 61 -11.94 -1.64 9.57
CA PHE A 61 -11.62 -1.49 8.15
C PHE A 61 -11.01 -2.75 7.54
N GLY A 62 -10.65 -3.75 8.35
CA GLY A 62 -9.96 -4.95 7.89
C GLY A 62 -8.51 -4.68 7.47
N ILE A 63 -7.93 -3.59 7.98
CA ILE A 63 -6.54 -3.19 7.77
C ILE A 63 -5.67 -4.05 8.68
N PRO A 64 -4.73 -4.85 8.13
CA PRO A 64 -3.80 -5.63 8.93
C PRO A 64 -2.80 -4.70 9.65
N PRO A 65 -2.00 -5.21 10.59
CA PRO A 65 -0.84 -4.47 11.09
C PRO A 65 0.01 -3.97 9.92
N LEU A 66 0.30 -2.67 9.93
CA LEU A 66 1.13 -2.02 8.92
C LEU A 66 2.61 -2.02 9.33
N GLU A 67 2.91 -2.35 10.60
CA GLU A 67 4.28 -2.56 11.06
C GLU A 67 4.38 -3.65 12.15
N PRO A 68 5.06 -4.79 11.89
CA PRO A 68 5.55 -5.19 10.57
C PRO A 68 4.39 -5.53 9.63
N LEU A 69 4.39 -4.95 8.43
CA LEU A 69 3.43 -5.33 7.39
C LEU A 69 3.80 -6.71 6.85
N SER A 70 2.81 -7.60 6.81
CA SER A 70 2.99 -8.96 6.28
C SER A 70 2.54 -9.04 4.83
N VAL A 71 3.45 -9.36 3.92
CA VAL A 71 3.16 -9.50 2.50
C VAL A 71 3.44 -10.94 2.07
N LYS A 72 2.39 -11.63 1.61
CA LYS A 72 2.48 -13.06 1.28
C LYS A 72 3.44 -13.34 0.13
N LYS A 73 3.41 -12.50 -0.91
CA LYS A 73 4.22 -12.68 -2.11
C LYS A 73 4.46 -11.35 -2.81
N LEU A 74 5.69 -11.12 -3.23
CA LEU A 74 6.08 -10.07 -4.18
C LEU A 74 6.84 -10.74 -5.32
N VAL A 75 6.64 -10.28 -6.54
CA VAL A 75 7.40 -10.74 -7.71
C VAL A 75 8.00 -9.52 -8.38
N ILE A 76 9.32 -9.46 -8.36
CA ILE A 76 10.11 -8.42 -8.99
C ILE A 76 10.65 -9.01 -10.28
N ASP A 77 10.08 -8.55 -11.39
CA ASP A 77 10.53 -8.91 -12.73
C ASP A 77 11.21 -7.68 -13.36
N ALA A 78 12.50 -7.78 -13.61
CA ALA A 78 13.27 -6.82 -14.39
C ALA A 78 13.68 -7.53 -15.69
N GLY A 79 12.92 -7.28 -16.77
CA GLY A 79 12.94 -8.10 -17.99
C GLY A 79 13.37 -7.39 -19.28
N ASN A 80 13.83 -6.13 -19.19
CA ASN A 80 14.37 -5.45 -20.37
C ASN A 80 15.90 -5.54 -20.34
N ALA A 81 16.49 -5.99 -21.46
CA ALA A 81 17.94 -6.05 -21.63
C ALA A 81 18.60 -4.72 -21.21
N PRO A 82 19.76 -4.76 -20.51
CA PRO A 82 20.66 -5.90 -20.33
C PRO A 82 20.35 -6.80 -19.11
N ILE A 83 19.26 -6.56 -18.36
CA ILE A 83 18.93 -7.32 -17.15
C ILE A 83 17.71 -8.20 -17.38
N ASN A 84 17.87 -9.48 -17.06
CA ASN A 84 16.79 -10.45 -16.98
C ASN A 84 16.88 -11.09 -15.60
N LEU A 85 16.18 -10.52 -14.61
CA LEU A 85 16.11 -11.02 -13.25
C LEU A 85 14.65 -11.27 -12.89
N ARG A 86 14.38 -12.48 -12.41
CA ARG A 86 13.15 -12.82 -11.72
C ARG A 86 13.48 -13.08 -10.25
N GLN A 87 12.89 -12.28 -9.37
CA GLN A 87 12.97 -12.48 -7.93
C GLN A 87 11.55 -12.65 -7.37
N ALA A 88 11.31 -13.77 -6.71
CA ALA A 88 10.10 -14.02 -5.94
C ALA A 88 10.43 -13.91 -4.46
N LEU A 89 9.80 -12.97 -3.76
CA LEU A 89 9.84 -12.86 -2.31
C LEU A 89 8.54 -13.43 -1.74
N LYS A 90 8.62 -14.23 -0.67
CA LYS A 90 7.47 -14.86 0.00
C LYS A 90 7.56 -14.59 1.49
N ASN A 91 6.41 -14.55 2.15
CA ASN A 91 6.30 -14.36 3.61
C ASN A 91 7.08 -13.14 4.12
N VAL A 92 7.04 -12.05 3.35
CA VAL A 92 7.83 -10.85 3.64
C VAL A 92 7.25 -10.12 4.84
N LYS A 93 8.11 -9.72 5.76
CA LYS A 93 7.83 -8.76 6.82
C LYS A 93 8.51 -7.44 6.46
N VAL A 94 7.71 -6.37 6.40
CA VAL A 94 8.21 -5.02 6.16
C VAL A 94 8.21 -4.27 7.48
N HIS A 95 9.39 -3.86 7.93
CA HIS A 95 9.63 -3.17 9.18
C HIS A 95 9.95 -1.68 8.93
N ASP A 96 9.71 -0.86 9.95
CA ASP A 96 10.05 0.56 10.07
C ASP A 96 9.47 1.54 9.04
N MET A 97 8.78 1.02 8.02
CA MET A 97 8.19 1.81 6.96
C MET A 97 7.14 2.82 7.46
N ILE A 98 6.39 2.50 8.51
CA ILE A 98 5.32 3.36 9.02
C ILE A 98 5.86 4.30 10.10
N SER A 99 6.63 3.76 11.04
CA SER A 99 7.16 4.54 12.17
C SER A 99 8.20 5.58 11.76
N THR A 100 8.88 5.37 10.63
CA THR A 100 9.93 6.28 10.14
C THR A 100 9.52 7.07 8.90
N SER A 101 8.25 6.98 8.48
CA SER A 101 7.73 7.73 7.33
C SER A 101 7.02 9.00 7.75
N LYS A 102 7.29 10.07 7.00
CA LYS A 102 6.62 11.35 7.13
C LYS A 102 6.21 11.85 5.75
N ILE A 103 4.91 12.08 5.56
CA ILE A 103 4.41 12.82 4.41
C ILE A 103 4.87 14.28 4.53
N GLN A 104 5.40 14.82 3.44
CA GLN A 104 5.95 16.17 3.36
C GLN A 104 5.05 17.11 2.56
N ARG A 105 4.32 16.57 1.58
CA ARG A 105 3.53 17.35 0.64
C ARG A 105 2.34 16.57 0.10
N TYR A 106 1.24 17.26 -0.13
CA TYR A 106 0.11 16.82 -0.94
C TYR A 106 -0.10 17.75 -2.13
N ARG A 107 -0.66 17.18 -3.20
CA ARG A 107 -1.18 17.85 -4.39
C ARG A 107 -2.46 17.09 -4.78
N THR A 108 -3.62 17.70 -4.62
CA THR A 108 -4.91 17.04 -4.91
C THR A 108 -5.64 17.67 -6.09
N ASP A 109 -6.25 16.82 -6.91
CA ASP A 109 -7.20 17.18 -7.96
C ASP A 109 -8.40 16.23 -7.80
N LEU A 110 -9.33 16.60 -6.93
CA LEU A 110 -10.47 15.74 -6.56
C LEU A 110 -11.44 15.54 -7.72
N ASP A 111 -11.56 16.52 -8.63
CA ASP A 111 -12.37 16.40 -9.84
C ASP A 111 -11.84 15.29 -10.75
N LYS A 112 -10.51 15.18 -10.87
CA LYS A 112 -9.85 14.08 -11.59
C LYS A 112 -9.56 12.86 -10.71
N HIS A 113 -10.03 12.85 -9.47
CA HIS A 113 -9.80 11.76 -8.50
C HIS A 113 -8.31 11.40 -8.38
N LEU A 114 -7.45 12.41 -8.43
CA LEU A 114 -6.00 12.27 -8.42
C LEU A 114 -5.42 12.87 -7.14
N ILE A 115 -4.61 12.08 -6.45
CA ILE A 115 -3.85 12.53 -5.28
C ILE A 115 -2.38 12.19 -5.53
N ILE A 116 -1.51 13.18 -5.38
CA ILE A 116 -0.06 12.99 -5.39
C ILE A 116 0.47 13.43 -4.02
N CYS A 117 1.26 12.58 -3.36
CA CYS A 117 1.94 12.96 -2.14
C CYS A 117 3.39 12.51 -2.11
N ASP A 118 4.22 13.29 -1.45
CA ASP A 118 5.64 13.05 -1.32
C ASP A 118 5.94 12.71 0.14
N SER A 119 6.65 11.60 0.37
CA SER A 119 7.06 11.17 1.71
C SER A 119 8.57 11.00 1.79
N LYS A 120 9.10 11.15 3.01
CA LYS A 120 10.45 10.70 3.36
C LYS A 120 10.34 9.60 4.41
N THR A 121 10.99 8.47 4.14
CA THR A 121 11.00 7.31 5.04
C THR A 121 12.44 6.96 5.38
N ASP A 122 12.81 7.04 6.66
CA ASP A 122 14.22 6.90 7.05
C ASP A 122 14.73 5.46 6.95
N ARG A 123 13.86 4.46 7.17
CA ARG A 123 14.21 3.04 7.03
C ARG A 123 13.03 2.19 6.56
N ILE A 124 13.26 1.34 5.57
CA ILE A 124 12.34 0.27 5.16
C ILE A 124 13.14 -1.02 5.10
N GLU A 125 12.85 -1.98 5.97
CA GLU A 125 13.51 -3.28 5.96
C GLU A 125 12.51 -4.37 5.57
N MET A 126 12.88 -5.15 4.55
CA MET A 126 12.12 -6.29 4.08
C MET A 126 12.89 -7.57 4.38
N ILE A 127 12.32 -8.42 5.21
CA ILE A 127 12.87 -9.74 5.52
C ILE A 127 11.88 -10.80 5.05
N GLY A 128 12.34 -11.80 4.31
CA GLY A 128 11.46 -12.85 3.81
C GLY A 128 12.21 -14.01 3.17
N ASP A 129 11.44 -15.00 2.73
CA ASP A 129 11.95 -16.07 1.89
C ASP A 129 12.13 -15.53 0.47
N TYR A 130 13.19 -15.93 -0.21
CA TYR A 130 13.41 -15.56 -1.61
C TYR A 130 13.72 -16.78 -2.46
N GLU A 131 13.42 -16.62 -3.74
CA GLU A 131 13.90 -17.45 -4.83
C GLU A 131 14.21 -16.50 -5.99
N MET A 132 15.40 -16.59 -6.56
CA MET A 132 15.78 -15.76 -7.69
C MET A 132 16.55 -16.55 -8.74
N SER A 133 16.38 -16.14 -9.99
CA SER A 133 17.16 -16.63 -11.11
C SER A 133 17.27 -15.56 -12.18
N GLY A 134 18.39 -15.57 -12.90
CA GLY A 134 18.63 -14.68 -14.02
C GLY A 134 20.03 -14.10 -14.01
N ARG A 135 20.14 -12.81 -14.32
CA ARG A 135 21.39 -12.07 -14.37
C ARG A 135 21.22 -10.68 -13.77
N ILE A 136 22.22 -10.24 -13.03
CA ILE A 136 22.37 -8.84 -12.61
C ILE A 136 23.57 -8.29 -13.38
N LEU A 137 23.32 -7.29 -14.21
CA LEU A 137 24.26 -6.86 -15.25
C LEU A 137 24.68 -8.07 -16.12
N LEU A 138 25.98 -8.38 -16.19
CA LEU A 138 26.51 -9.53 -16.92
C LEU A 138 26.64 -10.79 -16.08
N LEU A 139 26.44 -10.70 -14.76
CA LEU A 139 26.70 -11.79 -13.83
C LEU A 139 25.45 -12.67 -13.66
N PRO A 140 25.54 -13.99 -13.90
CA PRO A 140 24.46 -14.91 -13.55
C PRO A 140 24.23 -14.90 -12.05
N ILE A 141 22.97 -14.99 -11.65
CA ILE A 141 22.57 -15.12 -10.25
C ILE A 141 21.46 -16.15 -10.14
N THR A 142 21.59 -17.02 -9.15
CA THR A 142 20.58 -18.00 -8.79
C THR A 142 20.69 -18.31 -7.31
N GLY A 143 19.57 -18.51 -6.65
CA GLY A 143 19.57 -18.87 -5.25
C GLY A 143 18.18 -18.89 -4.64
N HIS A 144 18.11 -19.47 -3.46
CA HIS A 144 16.91 -19.51 -2.64
C HIS A 144 17.34 -19.57 -1.17
N GLY A 145 16.55 -18.95 -0.28
CA GLY A 145 16.90 -18.86 1.13
C GLY A 145 16.21 -17.67 1.79
N LYS A 146 16.83 -17.07 2.81
CA LYS A 146 16.38 -15.81 3.39
C LYS A 146 16.99 -14.61 2.67
N ALA A 147 16.19 -13.56 2.54
CA ALA A 147 16.61 -12.26 2.05
C ALA A 147 16.40 -11.19 3.14
N ASN A 148 17.32 -10.23 3.21
CA ASN A 148 17.13 -8.95 3.87
C ASN A 148 17.44 -7.83 2.87
N ILE A 149 16.47 -6.96 2.62
CA ILE A 149 16.60 -5.80 1.75
C ILE A 149 16.21 -4.57 2.55
N THR A 150 17.15 -3.66 2.77
CA THR A 150 16.93 -2.46 3.57
C THR A 150 17.19 -1.19 2.76
N LEU A 151 16.17 -0.34 2.62
CA LEU A 151 16.27 0.98 1.99
C LEU A 151 16.40 2.04 3.09
N ILE A 152 17.33 2.99 2.90
CA ILE A 152 17.64 4.04 3.88
C ILE A 152 17.37 5.43 3.28
N ASN A 153 16.77 6.32 4.08
CA ASN A 153 16.48 7.70 3.74
C ASN A 153 15.82 7.83 2.36
N THR A 154 14.71 7.12 2.18
CA THR A 154 14.02 6.99 0.90
C THR A 154 13.03 8.13 0.72
N LYS A 155 13.19 8.87 -0.38
CA LYS A 155 12.12 9.75 -0.88
C LYS A 155 11.16 8.92 -1.72
N ILE A 156 9.87 9.13 -1.50
CA ILE A 156 8.83 8.37 -2.19
C ILE A 156 7.79 9.34 -2.74
N GLU A 157 7.57 9.33 -4.05
CA GLU A 157 6.37 9.94 -4.64
C GLU A 157 5.30 8.85 -4.74
N HIS A 158 4.12 9.14 -4.19
CA HIS A 158 2.93 8.31 -4.30
C HIS A 158 1.94 9.01 -5.22
N ARG A 159 1.35 8.27 -6.15
CA ARG A 159 0.28 8.76 -7.02
C ARG A 159 -0.90 7.81 -6.98
N LEU A 160 -1.99 8.28 -6.41
CA LEU A 160 -3.24 7.56 -6.24
C LEU A 160 -4.22 8.05 -7.31
N ILE A 161 -4.74 7.12 -8.10
CA ILE A 161 -5.70 7.39 -9.18
C ILE A 161 -6.97 6.65 -8.85
N GLY A 162 -7.99 7.40 -8.47
CA GLY A 162 -9.31 6.91 -8.10
C GLY A 162 -10.31 6.90 -9.24
N GLU A 163 -11.42 6.21 -9.01
CA GLU A 163 -12.65 6.36 -9.77
C GLU A 163 -13.84 6.26 -8.83
N PRO A 164 -14.91 7.05 -9.06
CA PRO A 164 -16.10 6.98 -8.24
C PRO A 164 -16.88 5.70 -8.56
N PHE A 165 -17.55 5.16 -7.55
CA PHE A 165 -18.56 4.14 -7.75
C PHE A 165 -19.72 4.36 -6.78
N GLU A 166 -20.90 3.84 -7.14
CA GLU A 166 -22.09 3.96 -6.31
C GLU A 166 -22.49 2.58 -5.76
N LYS A 167 -22.87 2.55 -4.49
CA LYS A 167 -23.42 1.37 -3.82
C LYS A 167 -24.57 1.84 -2.93
N ASP A 168 -25.75 1.24 -3.13
CA ASP A 168 -26.97 1.54 -2.36
C ASP A 168 -27.35 3.04 -2.35
N GLY A 169 -27.10 3.75 -3.46
CA GLY A 169 -27.36 5.20 -3.58
C GLY A 169 -26.29 6.10 -2.95
N VAL A 170 -25.21 5.53 -2.40
CA VAL A 170 -24.12 6.25 -1.75
C VAL A 170 -22.88 6.23 -2.64
N LYS A 171 -22.24 7.39 -2.79
CA LYS A 171 -21.02 7.55 -3.59
C LYS A 171 -19.77 7.22 -2.78
N TYR A 172 -18.94 6.35 -3.34
CA TYR A 172 -17.65 5.93 -2.81
C TYR A 172 -16.56 6.20 -3.84
N MET A 173 -15.31 6.02 -3.43
CA MET A 173 -14.17 5.99 -4.33
C MET A 173 -13.49 4.63 -4.24
N ARG A 174 -12.95 4.12 -5.34
CA ARG A 174 -11.95 3.06 -5.29
C ARG A 174 -10.69 3.52 -6.02
N LEU A 175 -9.52 3.14 -5.51
CA LEU A 175 -8.28 3.36 -6.25
C LEU A 175 -8.19 2.34 -7.37
N LYS A 176 -8.16 2.84 -8.61
CA LYS A 176 -7.87 2.04 -9.80
C LYS A 176 -6.37 1.71 -9.85
N GLU A 177 -5.54 2.71 -9.57
CA GLU A 177 -4.09 2.57 -9.55
C GLU A 177 -3.48 3.28 -8.33
N TYR A 178 -2.41 2.67 -7.82
CA TYR A 178 -1.49 3.30 -6.89
C TYR A 178 -0.09 3.13 -7.47
N ARG A 179 0.56 4.24 -7.81
CA ARG A 179 1.91 4.25 -8.37
C ARG A 179 2.87 4.81 -7.32
N VAL A 180 4.06 4.24 -7.29
CA VAL A 180 5.13 4.60 -6.35
C VAL A 180 6.39 4.88 -7.14
N ALA A 181 7.12 5.92 -6.79
CA ALA A 181 8.50 6.13 -7.25
C ALA A 181 9.42 6.16 -6.04
N LEU A 182 10.44 5.30 -6.01
CA LEU A 182 11.37 5.14 -4.90
C LEU A 182 12.72 5.76 -5.26
N ASP A 183 13.24 6.61 -4.37
CA ASP A 183 14.57 7.22 -4.46
C ASP A 183 15.30 7.07 -3.11
N PRO A 184 15.88 5.89 -2.82
CA PRO A 184 16.65 5.64 -1.60
C PRO A 184 18.04 6.25 -1.68
N LYS A 185 18.55 6.74 -0.54
CA LYS A 185 19.96 7.17 -0.44
C LYS A 185 20.94 6.01 -0.31
N ARG A 186 20.44 4.85 0.11
CA ARG A 186 21.21 3.61 0.19
C ARG A 186 20.27 2.42 0.18
N VAL A 187 20.68 1.34 -0.47
CA VAL A 187 20.03 0.03 -0.37
C VAL A 187 21.05 -0.99 0.08
N TYR A 188 20.74 -1.73 1.14
CA TYR A 188 21.49 -2.91 1.57
C TYR A 188 20.75 -4.17 1.13
N MET A 189 21.49 -5.13 0.59
CA MET A 189 20.93 -6.39 0.09
C MET A 189 21.71 -7.55 0.67
N HIS A 190 21.02 -8.52 1.23
CA HIS A 190 21.60 -9.77 1.67
C HIS A 190 20.73 -10.94 1.23
N PHE A 191 21.34 -11.92 0.57
CA PHE A 191 20.70 -13.14 0.09
C PHE A 191 21.52 -14.35 0.55
N GLU A 192 20.90 -15.22 1.34
CA GLU A 192 21.53 -16.47 1.78
C GLU A 192 21.55 -17.52 0.67
N ASN A 193 22.53 -18.42 0.67
CA ASN A 193 22.57 -19.60 -0.20
C ASN A 193 22.46 -19.29 -1.72
N LEU A 194 23.12 -18.21 -2.18
CA LEU A 194 23.33 -17.99 -3.61
C LEU A 194 24.29 -19.07 -4.15
N PHE A 195 24.01 -19.58 -5.36
CA PHE A 195 24.81 -20.59 -6.06
C PHE A 195 25.04 -21.93 -5.32
N ASN A 196 24.42 -22.13 -4.15
CA ASN A 196 24.77 -23.19 -3.21
C ASN A 196 26.27 -23.22 -2.85
N ASP A 197 26.95 -22.08 -2.93
CA ASP A 197 28.38 -21.94 -2.62
C ASP A 197 28.61 -20.69 -1.76
N LYS A 198 29.24 -20.89 -0.59
CA LYS A 198 29.45 -19.82 0.39
C LYS A 198 30.34 -18.69 -0.16
N THR A 199 31.42 -19.04 -0.87
CA THR A 199 32.39 -18.07 -1.39
C THR A 199 31.75 -17.21 -2.48
N LEU A 200 31.03 -17.84 -3.41
CA LEU A 200 30.31 -17.14 -4.47
C LEU A 200 29.16 -16.30 -3.90
N SER A 201 28.45 -16.81 -2.89
CA SER A 201 27.39 -16.07 -2.22
C SER A 201 27.91 -14.81 -1.53
N GLU A 202 29.00 -14.90 -0.77
CA GLU A 202 29.62 -13.74 -0.13
C GLU A 202 30.15 -12.73 -1.15
N GLY A 203 30.78 -13.22 -2.22
CA GLY A 203 31.26 -12.37 -3.33
C GLY A 203 30.12 -11.61 -4.01
N MET A 204 29.02 -12.30 -4.33
CA MET A 204 27.85 -11.67 -4.95
C MET A 204 27.17 -10.68 -4.01
N ASN A 205 27.01 -11.00 -2.72
CA ASN A 205 26.47 -10.06 -1.75
C ASN A 205 27.33 -8.79 -1.63
N ARG A 206 28.67 -8.91 -1.62
CA ARG A 206 29.56 -7.73 -1.67
C ARG A 206 29.32 -6.91 -2.93
N PHE A 207 29.33 -7.56 -4.10
CA PHE A 207 29.08 -6.90 -5.38
C PHE A 207 27.75 -6.13 -5.39
N LEU A 208 26.66 -6.75 -4.93
CA LEU A 208 25.34 -6.12 -4.86
C LEU A 208 25.35 -4.87 -3.98
N ASN A 209 26.04 -4.91 -2.84
CA ASN A 209 26.10 -3.78 -1.93
C ASN A 209 27.05 -2.68 -2.41
N GLU A 210 28.16 -3.01 -3.06
CA GLU A 210 29.08 -2.03 -3.66
C GLU A 210 28.43 -1.31 -4.85
N ASN A 211 27.64 -2.04 -5.65
CA ASN A 211 27.00 -1.54 -6.87
C ASN A 211 25.49 -1.27 -6.69
N TRP A 212 25.07 -1.02 -5.46
CA TRP A 212 23.64 -0.99 -5.09
C TRP A 212 22.83 0.01 -5.90
N GLU A 213 23.40 1.15 -6.27
CA GLU A 213 22.69 2.22 -6.98
C GLU A 213 22.29 1.75 -8.37
N THR A 214 23.25 1.19 -9.12
CA THR A 214 23.01 0.58 -10.45
C THR A 214 22.06 -0.61 -10.35
N VAL A 215 22.27 -1.49 -9.37
CA VAL A 215 21.38 -2.65 -9.19
C VAL A 215 19.95 -2.20 -8.88
N PHE A 216 19.77 -1.26 -7.95
CA PHE A 216 18.46 -0.78 -7.57
C PHE A 216 17.79 0.02 -8.69
N SER A 217 18.55 0.81 -9.48
CA SER A 217 17.98 1.58 -10.59
C SER A 217 17.27 0.71 -11.64
N GLU A 218 17.73 -0.53 -11.76
CA GLU A 218 17.20 -1.53 -12.69
C GLU A 218 16.00 -2.26 -12.10
N LEU A 219 16.03 -2.53 -10.80
CA LEU A 219 14.96 -3.26 -10.10
C LEU A 219 13.81 -2.34 -9.62
N LYS A 220 14.04 -1.03 -9.50
CA LYS A 220 13.10 -0.09 -8.87
C LYS A 220 11.71 -0.10 -9.50
N VAL A 221 11.60 -0.34 -10.81
CA VAL A 221 10.29 -0.41 -11.50
C VAL A 221 9.49 -1.62 -11.03
N GLY A 222 10.14 -2.77 -10.86
CA GLY A 222 9.52 -3.99 -10.33
C GLY A 222 9.07 -3.82 -8.88
N TYR A 223 9.91 -3.21 -8.04
CA TYR A 223 9.55 -2.87 -6.65
C TYR A 223 8.38 -1.88 -6.60
N ALA A 224 8.47 -0.78 -7.36
CA ALA A 224 7.42 0.22 -7.46
C ALA A 224 6.06 -0.39 -7.83
N LYS A 225 6.04 -1.28 -8.83
CA LYS A 225 4.82 -1.99 -9.25
C LYS A 225 4.27 -2.85 -8.12
N SER A 226 5.12 -3.61 -7.43
CA SER A 226 4.66 -4.52 -6.37
C SER A 226 4.19 -3.78 -5.13
N PHE A 227 4.89 -2.72 -4.70
CA PHE A 227 4.42 -1.83 -3.64
C PHE A 227 3.11 -1.13 -4.01
N GLY A 228 2.97 -0.68 -5.26
CA GLY A 228 1.72 -0.09 -5.75
C GLY A 228 0.52 -1.04 -5.61
N LEU A 229 0.69 -2.33 -5.92
CA LEU A 229 -0.38 -3.32 -5.71
C LEU A 229 -0.77 -3.46 -4.23
N VAL A 230 0.24 -3.57 -3.35
CA VAL A 230 0.02 -3.69 -1.89
C VAL A 230 -0.66 -2.44 -1.33
N PHE A 231 -0.17 -1.25 -1.64
CA PHE A 231 -0.75 -0.01 -1.13
C PHE A 231 -2.12 0.29 -1.70
N ARG A 232 -2.40 -0.09 -2.95
CA ARG A 232 -3.75 -0.02 -3.52
C ARG A 232 -4.73 -0.88 -2.72
N GLU A 233 -4.38 -2.14 -2.47
CA GLU A 233 -5.23 -3.05 -1.70
C GLU A 233 -5.49 -2.52 -0.28
N LEU A 234 -4.45 -2.05 0.40
CA LEU A 234 -4.57 -1.48 1.74
C LEU A 234 -5.43 -0.21 1.75
N SER A 235 -5.24 0.69 0.79
CA SER A 235 -6.00 1.94 0.70
C SER A 235 -7.48 1.69 0.40
N ASN A 236 -7.79 0.73 -0.47
CA ASN A 236 -9.18 0.39 -0.82
C ASN A 236 -9.97 -0.20 0.35
N LYS A 237 -9.31 -0.79 1.36
CA LYS A 237 -9.98 -1.21 2.61
C LYS A 237 -10.67 -0.04 3.33
N LEU A 238 -10.21 1.20 3.09
CA LEU A 238 -10.82 2.42 3.61
C LEU A 238 -11.72 3.08 2.55
N PHE A 239 -11.18 3.38 1.36
CA PHE A 239 -11.90 4.14 0.33
C PHE A 239 -13.20 3.47 -0.14
N GLU A 240 -13.25 2.13 -0.18
CA GLU A 240 -14.45 1.41 -0.61
C GLU A 240 -15.52 1.28 0.49
N LYS A 241 -15.19 1.64 1.74
CA LYS A 241 -16.09 1.53 2.90
C LYS A 241 -16.59 2.87 3.40
N VAL A 242 -15.81 3.94 3.21
CA VAL A 242 -16.16 5.30 3.64
C VAL A 242 -16.69 6.08 2.45
N PRO A 243 -17.89 6.68 2.53
CA PRO A 243 -18.43 7.54 1.47
C PRO A 243 -17.47 8.66 1.15
N PHE A 244 -17.38 9.00 -0.12
CA PHE A 244 -16.44 10.01 -0.59
C PHE A 244 -16.63 11.37 0.11
N ASP A 245 -17.89 11.74 0.38
CA ASP A 245 -18.23 12.98 1.06
C ASP A 245 -17.96 12.96 2.56
N ASN A 246 -17.75 11.78 3.16
CA ASN A 246 -17.41 11.65 4.59
C ASN A 246 -15.91 11.71 4.86
N ILE A 247 -15.07 11.51 3.83
CA ILE A 247 -13.61 11.50 3.93
C ILE A 247 -13.06 12.92 4.21
N PHE A 248 -13.74 13.94 3.68
CA PHE A 248 -13.32 15.33 3.76
C PHE A 248 -14.45 16.20 4.30
N LEU A 249 -14.12 17.32 4.94
CA LEU A 249 -15.12 18.32 5.32
C LEU A 249 -15.43 19.21 4.11
N SER A 250 -16.71 19.54 3.95
CA SER A 250 -17.22 20.49 2.96
C SER A 250 -16.83 21.94 3.24
#